data_AF-A0A9X3D4S8-F1
#
_entry.id   AF-A0A9X3D4S8-F1
#
_cell.length_a   1.000
_cell.length_b   1.000
_cell.length_c   1.000
_cell.angle_alpha   90.00
_cell.angle_beta   90.00
_cell.angle_gamma   90.00
#
_symmetry.space_group_name_H-M   'P 1'
#
loop_
_entity.id
_entity.type
_entity.pdbx_description
1 polymer ?
#
loop_
_entity_poly.entity_id
_entity_poly.type
_entity_poly.pdbx_seq_one_letter_code
_entity_poly.pdbx_strand_id
1 'polypeptide(L)'
;MWSATARTLLMAVLSAAGFLALPAEPAAATPAPIRPAPPPGSLIVAFADNQLTYCSLICPHLVDFVVDVPRALVQAPGVYDSARSNGHSLERATGIAAATVTAPARSAMSGIIDNDLNLVLPRAQNALEVAVVEILDVADVAWSGADSAAVGARVDTGRARVLDALTAPIVPNPPQIAVPTTPAQQAALAVVDTGSAVLFQAPEILMTGATESADVAASELAVSGDVDRARAGGMTRFGEFLDAADAVIDATR
;
A
#
# COMPACT_ATOMS: atom_id res chain seq x y z
N MET A 1 17.92 -20.68 10.08
CA MET A 1 17.22 -21.56 9.12
C MET A 1 16.05 -20.78 8.57
N TRP A 2 16.18 -20.21 7.37
CA TRP A 2 15.11 -19.44 6.74
C TRP A 2 14.18 -20.44 6.02
N SER A 3 12.88 -20.38 6.27
CA SER A 3 11.92 -21.33 5.70
C SER A 3 11.92 -21.23 4.18
N ALA A 4 11.59 -22.34 3.51
CA ALA A 4 11.47 -22.41 2.06
C ALA A 4 10.51 -21.34 1.49
N THR A 5 9.55 -20.89 2.29
CA THR A 5 8.58 -19.83 1.96
C THR A 5 9.22 -18.45 1.73
N ALA A 6 10.27 -18.10 2.48
CA ALA A 6 10.96 -16.81 2.30
C ALA A 6 11.79 -16.75 1.01
N ARG A 7 12.23 -17.90 0.47
CA ARG A 7 12.93 -17.98 -0.82
C ARG A 7 11.98 -17.87 -2.00
N THR A 8 10.73 -18.31 -1.86
CA THR A 8 9.73 -18.23 -2.94
C THR A 8 9.27 -16.79 -3.17
N LEU A 9 9.08 -16.00 -2.11
CA LEU A 9 8.76 -14.57 -2.24
C LEU A 9 9.89 -13.75 -2.85
N LEU A 10 11.16 -14.03 -2.50
CA LEU A 10 12.31 -13.29 -3.04
C LEU A 10 12.58 -13.61 -4.53
N MET A 11 12.22 -14.81 -5.02
CA MET A 11 12.34 -15.16 -6.45
C MET A 11 11.18 -14.64 -7.32
N ALA A 12 10.02 -14.34 -6.73
CA ALA A 12 8.93 -13.67 -7.44
C ALA A 12 9.29 -12.22 -7.79
N VAL A 13 9.98 -11.51 -6.88
CA VAL A 13 10.41 -10.12 -7.06
C VAL A 13 11.47 -9.97 -8.18
N LEU A 14 12.31 -10.98 -8.41
CA LEU A 14 13.31 -10.97 -9.49
C LEU A 14 12.79 -11.43 -10.86
N SER A 15 11.58 -11.99 -10.93
CA SER A 15 11.00 -12.49 -12.19
C SER A 15 10.09 -11.48 -12.90
N ALA A 16 9.77 -10.34 -12.26
CA ALA A 16 9.01 -9.24 -12.88
C ALA A 16 9.81 -8.46 -13.96
N ALA A 17 11.08 -8.82 -14.19
CA ALA A 17 11.90 -8.30 -15.30
C ALA A 17 11.65 -9.01 -16.65
N GLY A 18 10.60 -9.83 -16.76
CA GLY A 18 10.16 -10.48 -18.00
C GLY A 18 9.46 -9.52 -18.96
N PHE A 19 10.13 -8.46 -19.41
CA PHE A 19 9.74 -7.68 -20.59
C PHE A 19 9.95 -8.53 -21.85
N LEU A 20 9.05 -9.47 -22.13
CA LEU A 20 8.90 -10.07 -23.45
C LEU A 20 7.41 -10.16 -23.77
N ALA A 21 6.79 -9.01 -24.03
CA ALA A 21 5.53 -8.98 -24.75
C ALA A 21 5.79 -9.50 -26.18
N LEU A 22 5.06 -10.56 -26.56
CA LEU A 22 4.90 -10.96 -27.96
C LEU A 22 4.28 -9.79 -28.74
N PRO A 23 4.61 -9.60 -30.04
CA PRO A 23 4.01 -8.55 -30.84
C PRO A 23 2.50 -8.81 -30.97
N ALA A 24 1.68 -8.00 -30.30
CA ALA A 24 0.26 -7.95 -30.55
C ALA A 24 0.03 -7.32 -31.94
N GLU A 25 -0.90 -7.87 -32.72
CA GLU A 25 -1.36 -7.21 -33.94
C GLU A 25 -1.93 -5.83 -33.58
N PRO A 26 -1.60 -4.76 -34.33
CA PRO A 26 -2.07 -3.43 -34.03
C PRO A 26 -3.59 -3.36 -34.21
N ALA A 27 -4.33 -3.40 -33.11
CA ALA A 27 -5.73 -3.03 -33.11
C ALA A 27 -5.82 -1.53 -33.43
N ALA A 28 -6.65 -1.18 -34.41
CA ALA A 28 -6.88 0.22 -34.77
C ALA A 28 -7.60 0.95 -33.62
N ALA A 29 -6.83 1.54 -32.70
CA ALA A 29 -7.35 2.44 -31.69
C ALA A 29 -7.81 3.75 -32.35
N THR A 30 -8.96 4.27 -31.93
CA THR A 30 -9.37 5.63 -32.32
C THR A 30 -8.37 6.61 -31.73
N PRO A 31 -7.73 7.50 -32.52
CA PRO A 31 -6.71 8.39 -32.00
C PRO A 31 -7.31 9.29 -30.93
N ALA A 32 -6.73 9.25 -29.73
CA ALA A 32 -7.07 10.22 -28.71
C ALA A 32 -6.67 11.64 -29.18
N PRO A 33 -7.42 12.68 -28.80
CA PRO A 33 -7.06 14.05 -29.17
C PRO A 33 -5.67 14.41 -28.60
N ILE A 34 -4.79 14.90 -29.49
CA ILE A 34 -3.43 15.32 -29.13
C ILE A 34 -3.51 16.52 -28.18
N ARG A 35 -2.68 16.48 -27.13
CA ARG A 35 -2.58 17.54 -26.13
C ARG A 35 -1.21 18.22 -26.20
N PRO A 36 -1.14 19.52 -25.86
CA PRO A 36 0.15 20.22 -25.79
C PRO A 36 1.02 19.64 -24.68
N ALA A 37 2.34 19.76 -24.86
CA ALA A 37 3.32 19.41 -23.83
C ALA A 37 3.00 20.16 -22.53
N PRO A 38 3.08 19.49 -21.36
CA PRO A 38 2.98 20.19 -20.10
C PRO A 38 4.20 21.10 -19.89
N PRO A 39 4.07 22.18 -19.07
CA PRO A 39 5.17 23.08 -18.78
C PRO A 39 6.44 22.34 -18.31
N PRO A 40 7.64 22.79 -18.72
CA PRO A 40 8.88 22.16 -18.26
C PRO A 40 8.95 22.09 -16.73
N GLY A 41 9.30 20.91 -16.20
CA GLY A 41 9.42 20.68 -14.76
C GLY A 41 8.11 20.38 -14.02
N SER A 42 6.93 20.53 -14.64
CA SER A 42 5.65 20.35 -13.94
C SER A 42 5.45 18.93 -13.37
N LEU A 43 5.92 17.90 -14.07
CA LEU A 43 5.88 16.51 -13.57
C LEU A 43 6.76 16.32 -12.33
N ILE A 44 7.94 16.93 -12.30
CA ILE A 44 8.87 16.84 -11.16
C ILE A 44 8.27 17.57 -9.96
N VAL A 45 7.70 18.75 -10.18
CA VAL A 45 7.02 19.53 -9.13
C VAL A 45 5.82 18.75 -8.60
N ALA A 46 4.95 18.24 -9.47
CA ALA A 46 3.79 17.45 -9.04
C ALA A 46 4.20 16.19 -8.25
N PHE A 47 5.26 15.50 -8.66
CA PHE A 47 5.80 14.38 -7.90
C PHE A 47 6.30 14.81 -6.51
N ALA A 48 7.08 15.89 -6.41
CA ALA A 48 7.57 16.40 -5.14
C ALA A 48 6.43 16.86 -4.21
N ASP A 49 5.43 17.56 -4.75
CA ASP A 49 4.25 18.00 -4.00
C ASP A 49 3.45 16.81 -3.49
N ASN A 50 3.35 15.73 -4.27
CA ASN A 50 2.73 14.48 -3.82
C ASN A 50 3.49 13.86 -2.65
N GLN A 51 4.83 13.82 -2.67
CA GLN A 51 5.59 13.29 -1.53
C GLN A 51 5.34 14.09 -0.24
N LEU A 52 5.24 15.42 -0.32
CA LEU A 52 4.93 16.26 0.83
C LEU A 52 3.48 16.07 1.30
N THR A 53 2.53 15.99 0.37
CA THR A 53 1.11 15.81 0.68
C THR A 53 0.86 14.44 1.30
N TYR A 54 1.41 13.36 0.74
CA TYR A 54 1.29 12.01 1.29
C TYR A 54 1.92 11.92 2.68
N CYS A 55 3.10 12.51 2.87
CA CYS A 55 3.69 12.60 4.21
C CYS A 55 2.80 13.40 5.16
N SER A 56 2.15 14.48 4.75
CA SER A 56 1.25 15.23 5.65
C SER A 56 0.07 14.39 6.17
N LEU A 57 -0.34 13.34 5.44
CA LEU A 57 -1.38 12.40 5.85
C LEU A 57 -0.84 11.30 6.78
N ILE A 58 0.36 10.76 6.48
CA ILE A 58 0.92 9.58 7.18
C ILE A 58 1.87 9.95 8.33
N CYS A 59 2.69 10.98 8.14
CA CYS A 59 3.78 11.34 9.04
C CYS A 59 3.33 11.71 10.47
N PRO A 60 2.15 12.30 10.73
CA PRO A 60 1.67 12.48 12.11
C PRO A 60 1.58 11.13 12.86
N HIS A 61 1.04 10.10 12.22
CA HIS A 61 0.94 8.76 12.81
C HIS A 61 2.28 8.05 12.91
N LEU A 62 3.21 8.32 11.99
CA LEU A 62 4.60 7.86 12.14
C LEU A 62 5.27 8.50 13.36
N VAL A 63 5.02 9.77 13.61
CA VAL A 63 5.51 10.47 14.82
C VAL A 63 4.90 9.84 16.07
N ASP A 64 3.58 9.60 16.09
CA ASP A 64 2.92 8.89 17.18
C ASP A 64 3.58 7.52 17.44
N PHE A 65 3.87 6.76 16.38
CA PHE A 65 4.54 5.47 16.49
C PHE A 65 5.94 5.58 17.12
N VAL A 66 6.79 6.47 16.60
CA VAL A 66 8.20 6.57 17.04
C VAL A 66 8.38 7.31 18.36
N VAL A 67 7.35 8.00 18.86
CA VAL A 67 7.38 8.70 20.15
C VAL A 67 6.65 7.91 21.22
N ASP A 68 5.39 7.55 20.99
CA ASP A 68 4.54 7.00 22.05
C ASP A 68 4.85 5.54 22.33
N VAL A 69 5.20 4.73 21.33
CA VAL A 69 5.56 3.33 21.54
C VAL A 69 6.85 3.19 22.37
N PRO A 70 7.97 3.88 22.04
CA PRO A 70 9.16 3.83 22.89
C PRO A 70 8.93 4.41 24.28
N ARG A 71 8.14 5.47 24.40
CA ARG A 71 7.79 6.05 25.71
C ARG A 71 7.02 5.05 26.55
N ALA A 72 6.00 4.41 26.00
CA ALA A 72 5.22 3.37 26.68
C ALA A 72 6.10 2.19 27.07
N LEU A 73 7.01 1.76 26.19
CA LEU A 73 7.94 0.67 26.46
C LEU A 73 8.84 0.96 27.67
N VAL A 74 9.36 2.20 27.79
CA VAL A 74 10.15 2.63 28.95
C VAL A 74 9.30 2.66 30.23
N GLN A 75 8.01 2.98 30.13
CA GLN A 75 7.10 3.04 31.26
C GLN A 75 6.55 1.67 31.70
N ALA A 76 6.52 0.69 30.80
CA ALA A 76 5.90 -0.61 31.01
C ALA A 76 6.36 -1.36 32.28
N PRO A 77 7.66 -1.37 32.67
CA PRO A 77 8.08 -1.99 33.93
C PRO A 77 7.41 -1.37 35.16
N GLY A 78 7.30 -0.04 35.20
CA GLY A 78 6.63 0.66 36.31
C GLY A 78 5.14 0.39 36.36
N VAL A 79 4.49 0.26 35.19
CA VAL A 79 3.08 -0.14 35.09
C VAL A 79 2.89 -1.57 35.59
N TYR A 80 3.77 -2.48 35.21
CA TYR A 80 3.77 -3.85 35.71
C TYR A 80 3.91 -3.88 37.23
N ASP A 81 4.92 -3.22 37.79
CA ASP A 81 5.18 -3.19 39.24
C ASP A 81 3.99 -2.59 40.00
N SER A 82 3.40 -1.51 39.49
CA SER A 82 2.18 -0.92 40.07
C SER A 82 0.99 -1.89 40.02
N ALA A 83 0.82 -2.64 38.94
CA ALA A 83 -0.24 -3.64 38.84
C ALA A 83 -0.02 -4.80 39.83
N ARG A 84 1.24 -5.23 40.03
CA ARG A 84 1.61 -6.22 41.04
C ARG A 84 1.33 -5.72 42.46
N SER A 85 1.68 -4.47 42.79
CA SER A 85 1.41 -3.89 44.11
C SER A 85 -0.08 -3.74 44.41
N ASN A 86 -0.90 -3.58 43.37
CA ASN A 86 -2.36 -3.51 43.47
C ASN A 86 -3.03 -4.90 43.56
N GLY A 87 -2.26 -5.98 43.69
CA GLY A 87 -2.79 -7.32 43.96
C GLY A 87 -3.30 -8.08 42.73
N HIS A 88 -3.04 -7.62 41.51
CA HIS A 88 -3.33 -8.40 40.30
C HIS A 88 -2.48 -9.68 40.26
N SER A 89 -2.83 -10.66 39.41
CA SER A 89 -1.99 -11.84 39.14
C SER A 89 -0.76 -11.46 38.30
N LEU A 90 0.19 -12.40 38.12
CA LEU A 90 1.38 -12.18 37.31
C LEU A 90 0.99 -11.91 35.85
N GLU A 91 0.12 -12.76 35.34
CA GLU A 91 -0.43 -12.76 33.99
C GLU A 91 -1.19 -11.44 33.75
N ARG A 92 -2.07 -11.07 34.67
CA ARG A 92 -2.86 -9.84 34.55
C ARG A 92 -1.99 -8.59 34.59
N ALA A 93 -1.00 -8.53 35.49
CA ALA A 93 -0.05 -7.43 35.52
C ALA A 93 0.78 -7.34 34.23
N THR A 94 1.13 -8.48 33.65
CA THR A 94 1.83 -8.56 32.35
C THR A 94 0.94 -8.04 31.22
N GLY A 95 -0.33 -8.45 31.17
CA GLY A 95 -1.30 -7.96 30.20
C GLY A 95 -1.49 -6.44 30.31
N ILE A 96 -1.66 -5.90 31.52
CA ILE A 96 -1.79 -4.46 31.75
C ILE A 96 -0.57 -3.71 31.21
N ALA A 97 0.65 -4.17 31.55
CA ALA A 97 1.87 -3.53 31.06
C ALA A 97 2.04 -3.65 29.54
N ALA A 98 1.77 -4.82 28.96
CA ALA A 98 1.82 -5.03 27.52
C ALA A 98 0.82 -4.12 26.79
N ALA A 99 -0.41 -4.00 27.30
CA ALA A 99 -1.46 -3.17 26.72
C ALA A 99 -1.06 -1.69 26.64
N THR A 100 -0.22 -1.20 27.57
CA THR A 100 0.29 0.18 27.47
C THR A 100 1.18 0.42 26.26
N VAL A 101 1.83 -0.63 25.73
CA VAL A 101 2.71 -0.55 24.56
C VAL A 101 1.95 -0.90 23.28
N THR A 102 1.11 -1.93 23.30
CA THR A 102 0.38 -2.40 22.12
C THR A 102 -0.71 -1.43 21.67
N ALA A 103 -1.37 -0.74 22.60
CA ALA A 103 -2.43 0.21 22.28
C ALA A 103 -1.95 1.40 21.42
N PRO A 104 -0.89 2.14 21.80
CA PRO A 104 -0.35 3.19 20.93
C PRO A 104 0.24 2.62 19.64
N ALA A 105 0.85 1.43 19.66
CA ALA A 105 1.36 0.79 18.45
C ALA A 105 0.25 0.48 17.44
N ARG A 106 -0.86 -0.10 17.89
CA ARG A 106 -2.06 -0.33 17.06
C ARG A 106 -2.61 0.98 16.54
N SER A 107 -2.82 1.98 17.41
CA SER A 107 -3.39 3.27 17.01
C SER A 107 -2.58 3.96 15.91
N ALA A 108 -1.26 4.00 16.07
CA ALA A 108 -0.38 4.62 15.10
C ALA A 108 -0.30 3.81 13.79
N MET A 109 -0.20 2.47 13.89
CA MET A 109 -0.14 1.60 12.71
C MET A 109 -1.42 1.65 11.89
N SER A 110 -2.60 1.59 12.53
CA SER A 110 -3.88 1.79 11.85
C SER A 110 -3.94 3.16 11.18
N GLY A 111 -3.51 4.23 11.87
CA GLY A 111 -3.48 5.57 11.27
C GLY A 111 -2.58 5.66 10.03
N ILE A 112 -1.39 5.04 10.05
CA ILE A 112 -0.48 4.99 8.90
C ILE A 112 -1.14 4.25 7.73
N ILE A 113 -1.60 3.02 7.98
CA ILE A 113 -2.03 2.09 6.95
C ILE A 113 -3.40 2.48 6.39
N ASP A 114 -4.33 2.95 7.23
CA ASP A 114 -5.62 3.41 6.76
C ASP A 114 -5.48 4.63 5.83
N ASN A 115 -4.57 5.56 6.14
CA ASN A 115 -4.28 6.68 5.24
C ASN A 115 -3.59 6.21 3.96
N ASP A 116 -2.67 5.24 4.05
CA ASP A 116 -2.01 4.74 2.84
C ASP A 116 -2.99 4.03 1.92
N LEU A 117 -3.65 2.98 2.41
CA LEU A 117 -4.57 2.14 1.63
C LEU A 117 -5.80 2.88 1.10
N ASN A 118 -6.32 3.87 1.83
CA ASN A 118 -7.56 4.53 1.42
C ASN A 118 -7.32 5.84 0.66
N LEU A 119 -6.15 6.48 0.78
CA LEU A 119 -5.90 7.80 0.19
C LEU A 119 -4.67 7.82 -0.70
N VAL A 120 -3.51 7.39 -0.19
CA VAL A 120 -2.23 7.57 -0.89
C VAL A 120 -2.02 6.52 -1.97
N LEU A 121 -2.15 5.23 -1.64
CA LEU A 121 -1.93 4.15 -2.57
C LEU A 121 -2.88 4.18 -3.77
N PRO A 122 -4.22 4.36 -3.62
CA PRO A 122 -5.12 4.43 -4.77
C PRO A 122 -4.80 5.60 -5.69
N ARG A 123 -4.30 6.71 -5.13
CA ARG A 123 -3.88 7.90 -5.85
C ARG A 123 -2.61 7.63 -6.67
N ALA A 124 -1.60 7.06 -6.02
CA ALA A 124 -0.32 6.74 -6.65
C ALA A 124 -0.48 5.66 -7.74
N GLN A 125 -1.30 4.64 -7.47
CA GLN A 125 -1.60 3.57 -8.41
C GLN A 125 -2.29 4.11 -9.67
N ASN A 126 -3.31 4.97 -9.54
CA ASN A 126 -3.95 5.61 -10.69
C ASN A 126 -2.95 6.36 -11.59
N ALA A 127 -1.99 7.08 -10.99
CA ALA A 127 -0.96 7.79 -11.75
C ALA A 127 0.00 6.82 -12.46
N LEU A 128 0.38 5.72 -11.81
CA LEU A 128 1.21 4.66 -12.41
C LEU A 128 0.50 4.01 -13.59
N GLU A 129 -0.78 3.66 -13.45
CA GLU A 129 -1.57 3.00 -14.48
C GLU A 129 -1.76 3.88 -15.71
N VAL A 130 -2.01 5.19 -15.50
CA VAL A 130 -2.01 6.16 -16.59
C VAL A 130 -0.64 6.18 -17.28
N ALA A 131 0.46 6.25 -16.52
CA ALA A 131 1.80 6.24 -17.12
C ALA A 131 2.07 4.97 -17.94
N VAL A 132 1.64 3.79 -17.45
CA VAL A 132 1.78 2.52 -18.16
C VAL A 132 0.98 2.51 -19.46
N VAL A 133 -0.30 2.94 -19.43
CA VAL A 133 -1.14 3.02 -20.62
C VAL A 133 -0.53 3.95 -21.66
N GLU A 134 -0.08 5.14 -21.25
CA GLU A 134 0.49 6.13 -22.16
C GLU A 134 1.87 5.70 -22.72
N ILE A 135 2.69 4.97 -21.95
CA ILE A 135 3.96 4.43 -22.46
C ILE A 135 3.71 3.38 -23.54
N LEU A 136 2.77 2.46 -23.33
CA LEU A 136 2.40 1.45 -24.32
C LEU A 136 1.83 2.08 -25.59
N ASP A 137 1.04 3.14 -25.41
CA ASP A 137 0.45 3.89 -26.50
C ASP A 137 1.49 4.67 -27.34
N VAL A 138 2.52 5.23 -26.71
CA VAL A 138 3.69 5.78 -27.41
C VAL A 138 4.46 4.69 -28.15
N ALA A 139 4.65 3.51 -27.53
CA ALA A 139 5.35 2.39 -28.15
C ALA A 139 4.62 1.87 -29.40
N ASP A 140 3.29 1.74 -29.34
CA ASP A 140 2.46 1.34 -30.48
C ASP A 140 2.61 2.33 -31.64
N VAL A 141 2.58 3.64 -31.38
CA VAL A 141 2.80 4.67 -32.41
C VAL A 141 4.21 4.55 -33.00
N ALA A 142 5.23 4.38 -32.17
CA ALA A 142 6.61 4.25 -32.64
C ALA A 142 6.82 2.99 -33.49
N TRP A 143 6.23 1.85 -33.11
CA TRP A 143 6.34 0.59 -33.84
C TRP A 143 5.49 0.52 -35.12
N SER A 144 4.47 1.36 -35.25
CA SER A 144 3.70 1.48 -36.49
C SER A 144 4.50 2.10 -37.66
N GLY A 145 5.71 2.60 -37.40
CA GLY A 145 6.52 3.31 -38.39
C GLY A 145 6.15 4.78 -38.56
N ALA A 146 5.40 5.35 -37.61
CA ALA A 146 5.10 6.77 -37.58
C ALA A 146 6.37 7.63 -37.50
N ASP A 147 6.30 8.85 -38.00
CA ASP A 147 7.43 9.77 -37.94
C ASP A 147 7.71 10.27 -36.51
N SER A 148 8.88 10.86 -36.31
CA SER A 148 9.31 11.38 -35.00
C SER A 148 8.39 12.48 -34.46
N ALA A 149 7.68 13.22 -35.32
CA ALA A 149 6.78 14.28 -34.88
C ALA A 149 5.49 13.68 -34.29
N ALA A 150 4.96 12.63 -34.91
CA ALA A 150 3.82 11.88 -34.40
C ALA A 150 4.15 11.18 -33.06
N VAL A 151 5.32 10.56 -32.95
CA VAL A 151 5.80 9.98 -31.69
C VAL A 151 5.95 11.06 -30.61
N GLY A 152 6.57 12.20 -30.93
CA GLY A 152 6.74 13.33 -30.01
C GLY A 152 5.40 13.89 -29.50
N ALA A 153 4.43 14.07 -30.39
CA ALA A 153 3.08 14.53 -30.02
C ALA A 153 2.38 13.54 -29.07
N ARG A 154 2.62 12.24 -29.24
CA ARG A 154 2.08 11.22 -28.33
C ARG A 154 2.76 11.24 -26.96
N VAL A 155 4.09 11.42 -26.92
CA VAL A 155 4.83 11.62 -25.67
C VAL A 155 4.28 12.83 -24.90
N ASP A 156 4.05 13.94 -25.57
CA ASP A 156 3.51 15.15 -24.94
C ASP A 156 2.09 14.95 -24.41
N THR A 157 1.26 14.22 -25.15
CA THR A 157 -0.08 13.83 -24.70
C THR A 157 -0.01 12.94 -23.45
N GLY A 158 0.86 11.94 -23.45
CA GLY A 158 1.09 11.06 -22.31
C GLY A 158 1.57 11.81 -21.08
N ARG A 159 2.55 12.71 -21.25
CA ARG A 159 3.04 13.59 -20.17
C ARG A 159 1.93 14.47 -19.59
N ALA A 160 1.06 15.03 -20.42
CA ALA A 160 -0.07 15.83 -19.95
C ALA A 160 -1.08 15.00 -19.15
N ARG A 161 -1.38 13.77 -19.58
CA ARG A 161 -2.29 12.86 -18.87
C ARG A 161 -1.71 12.36 -17.56
N VAL A 162 -0.42 12.02 -17.53
CA VAL A 162 0.29 11.68 -16.29
C VAL A 162 0.28 12.86 -15.33
N LEU A 163 0.48 14.09 -15.81
CA LEU A 163 0.37 15.28 -14.96
C LEU A 163 -1.03 15.41 -14.36
N ASP A 164 -2.09 15.31 -15.16
CA ASP A 164 -3.46 15.33 -14.66
C ASP A 164 -3.69 14.24 -13.61
N ALA A 165 -3.19 13.03 -13.89
CA ALA A 165 -3.25 11.90 -12.98
C ALA A 165 -2.39 12.11 -11.72
N LEU A 166 -1.33 12.92 -11.73
CA LEU A 166 -0.53 13.31 -10.57
C LEU A 166 -1.12 14.48 -9.79
N THR A 167 -2.00 15.29 -10.40
CA THR A 167 -2.65 16.45 -9.74
C THR A 167 -4.15 16.28 -9.41
N ALA A 168 -4.77 15.19 -9.81
CA ALA A 168 -6.13 14.85 -9.39
C ALA A 168 -6.31 14.82 -7.85
N PRO A 169 -7.55 14.95 -7.35
CA PRO A 169 -7.81 14.98 -5.92
C PRO A 169 -7.42 13.68 -5.20
N ILE A 170 -7.00 13.82 -3.94
CA ILE A 170 -6.84 12.70 -3.02
C ILE A 170 -8.16 12.51 -2.29
N VAL A 171 -8.86 11.40 -2.59
CA VAL A 171 -10.15 11.05 -2.00
C VAL A 171 -10.23 9.53 -1.80
N PRO A 172 -11.01 9.06 -0.83
CA PRO A 172 -11.31 7.63 -0.70
C PRO A 172 -11.96 7.07 -1.96
N ASN A 173 -11.53 5.88 -2.39
CA ASN A 173 -12.06 5.18 -3.57
C ASN A 173 -12.13 6.07 -4.82
N PRO A 174 -10.99 6.63 -5.29
CA PRO A 174 -10.98 7.49 -6.46
C PRO A 174 -11.45 6.72 -7.71
N PRO A 175 -12.14 7.37 -8.66
CA PRO A 175 -12.49 6.72 -9.92
C PRO A 175 -11.23 6.36 -10.70
N GLN A 176 -11.29 5.27 -11.45
CA GLN A 176 -10.21 4.84 -12.34
C GLN A 176 -9.95 5.89 -13.43
N ILE A 177 -8.71 6.36 -13.52
CA ILE A 177 -8.32 7.40 -14.49
C ILE A 177 -7.76 6.78 -15.78
N ALA A 178 -7.01 5.67 -15.67
CA ALA A 178 -6.44 5.00 -16.82
C ALA A 178 -7.53 4.38 -17.70
N VAL A 179 -7.47 4.66 -19.01
CA VAL A 179 -8.44 4.13 -20.00
C VAL A 179 -7.70 3.22 -20.98
N PRO A 180 -7.59 1.91 -20.70
CA PRO A 180 -6.93 0.99 -21.61
C PRO A 180 -7.81 0.76 -22.86
N THR A 181 -7.21 0.83 -24.03
CA THR A 181 -7.87 0.65 -25.33
C THR A 181 -7.38 -0.57 -26.10
N THR A 182 -6.28 -1.19 -25.64
CA THR A 182 -5.70 -2.39 -26.26
C THR A 182 -5.63 -3.56 -25.26
N PRO A 183 -5.60 -4.82 -25.72
CA PRO A 183 -5.40 -5.97 -24.86
C PRO A 183 -4.07 -5.91 -24.07
N ALA A 184 -3.01 -5.37 -24.67
CA ALA A 184 -1.72 -5.21 -24.01
C ALA A 184 -1.80 -4.22 -22.84
N GLN A 185 -2.52 -3.10 -23.02
CA GLN A 185 -2.78 -2.15 -21.94
C GLN A 185 -3.62 -2.78 -20.83
N GLN A 186 -4.68 -3.52 -21.16
CA GLN A 186 -5.49 -4.22 -20.16
C GLN A 186 -4.68 -5.23 -19.36
N ALA A 187 -3.84 -6.02 -20.04
CA ALA A 187 -2.95 -6.98 -19.37
C ALA A 187 -1.94 -6.28 -18.46
N ALA A 188 -1.39 -5.14 -18.90
CA ALA A 188 -0.46 -4.36 -18.09
C ALA A 188 -1.13 -3.78 -16.83
N LEU A 189 -2.37 -3.29 -16.94
CA LEU A 189 -3.13 -2.83 -15.78
C LEU A 189 -3.43 -3.97 -14.80
N ALA A 190 -3.84 -5.15 -15.29
CA ALA A 190 -4.06 -6.32 -14.43
C ALA A 190 -2.78 -6.75 -13.65
N VAL A 191 -1.60 -6.60 -14.28
CA VAL A 191 -0.32 -6.83 -13.60
C VAL A 191 -0.04 -5.76 -12.54
N VAL A 192 -0.35 -4.49 -12.82
CA VAL A 192 -0.24 -3.42 -11.82
C VAL A 192 -1.17 -3.66 -10.65
N ASP A 193 -2.43 -4.01 -10.89
CA ASP A 193 -3.42 -4.34 -9.85
C ASP A 193 -2.92 -5.50 -8.97
N THR A 194 -2.52 -6.60 -9.59
CA THR A 194 -1.98 -7.77 -8.87
C THR A 194 -0.71 -7.42 -8.10
N GLY A 195 0.19 -6.66 -8.71
CA GLY A 195 1.41 -6.18 -8.07
C GLY A 195 1.11 -5.30 -6.86
N SER A 196 0.14 -4.39 -6.98
CA SER A 196 -0.33 -3.52 -5.90
C SER A 196 -0.91 -4.33 -4.74
N ALA A 197 -1.79 -5.29 -5.05
CA ALA A 197 -2.38 -6.18 -4.06
C ALA A 197 -1.33 -6.97 -3.28
N VAL A 198 -0.36 -7.57 -3.97
CA VAL A 198 0.65 -8.46 -3.34
C VAL A 198 1.76 -7.69 -2.63
N LEU A 199 2.21 -6.55 -3.18
CA LEU A 199 3.39 -5.85 -2.66
C LEU A 199 3.05 -4.74 -1.66
N PHE A 200 1.83 -4.22 -1.69
CA PHE A 200 1.42 -3.10 -0.83
C PHE A 200 0.21 -3.47 0.01
N GLN A 201 -0.94 -3.76 -0.61
CA GLN A 201 -2.20 -3.87 0.12
C GLN A 201 -2.21 -5.03 1.13
N ALA A 202 -1.92 -6.25 0.69
CA ALA A 202 -1.90 -7.42 1.57
C ALA A 202 -0.84 -7.31 2.68
N PRO A 203 0.43 -6.94 2.41
CA PRO A 203 1.41 -6.71 3.47
C PRO A 203 0.98 -5.68 4.51
N GLU A 204 0.37 -4.57 4.08
CA GLU A 204 -0.12 -3.54 5.00
C GLU A 204 -1.29 -4.03 5.84
N ILE A 205 -2.28 -4.69 5.23
CA ILE A 205 -3.37 -5.34 5.97
C ILE A 205 -2.83 -6.28 7.06
N LEU A 206 -1.79 -7.07 6.74
CA LEU A 206 -1.15 -7.96 7.72
C LEU A 206 -0.36 -7.21 8.80
N MET A 207 0.26 -6.07 8.48
CA MET A 207 0.92 -5.23 9.48
C MET A 207 -0.09 -4.62 10.46
N THR A 208 -1.22 -4.12 9.98
CA THR A 208 -2.34 -3.70 10.83
C THR A 208 -2.79 -4.86 11.71
N GLY A 209 -3.03 -6.03 11.10
CA GLY A 209 -3.43 -7.24 11.81
C GLY A 209 -2.45 -7.66 12.90
N ALA A 210 -1.14 -7.60 12.65
CA ALA A 210 -0.14 -7.94 13.66
C ALA A 210 -0.23 -7.02 14.89
N THR A 211 -0.36 -5.70 14.68
CA THR A 211 -0.46 -4.75 15.80
C THR A 211 -1.79 -4.84 16.54
N GLU A 212 -2.89 -5.05 15.82
CA GLU A 212 -4.20 -5.18 16.43
C GLU A 212 -4.36 -6.49 17.20
N SER A 213 -3.88 -7.61 16.65
CA SER A 213 -3.88 -8.90 17.34
C SER A 213 -3.04 -8.89 18.61
N ALA A 214 -1.89 -8.21 18.59
CA ALA A 214 -1.07 -8.03 19.78
C ALA A 214 -1.83 -7.24 20.86
N ASP A 215 -2.54 -6.17 20.46
CA ASP A 215 -3.34 -5.35 21.38
C ASP A 215 -4.54 -6.10 21.95
N VAL A 216 -5.25 -6.89 21.12
CA VAL A 216 -6.34 -7.75 21.56
C VAL A 216 -5.85 -8.78 22.59
N ALA A 217 -4.72 -9.45 22.31
CA ALA A 217 -4.15 -10.41 23.24
C ALA A 217 -3.73 -9.75 24.57
N ALA A 218 -3.02 -8.62 24.49
CA ALA A 218 -2.58 -7.89 25.69
C ALA A 218 -3.76 -7.40 26.53
N SER A 219 -4.79 -6.86 25.88
CA SER A 219 -6.01 -6.36 26.53
C SER A 219 -6.82 -7.49 27.17
N GLU A 220 -6.99 -8.61 26.49
CA GLU A 220 -7.68 -9.77 27.07
C GLU A 220 -6.91 -10.33 28.27
N LEU A 221 -5.58 -10.39 28.21
CA LEU A 221 -4.74 -10.77 29.34
C LEU A 221 -4.86 -9.78 30.52
N ALA A 222 -4.91 -8.47 30.22
CA ALA A 222 -5.06 -7.41 31.22
C ALA A 222 -6.41 -7.48 31.97
N VAL A 223 -7.45 -7.97 31.30
CA VAL A 223 -8.80 -8.08 31.84
C VAL A 223 -8.97 -9.39 32.60
N SER A 224 -8.64 -10.52 31.97
CA SER A 224 -8.94 -11.86 32.47
C SER A 224 -7.82 -12.47 33.31
N GLY A 225 -6.56 -12.17 33.00
CA GLY A 225 -5.40 -12.92 33.50
C GLY A 225 -5.27 -14.33 32.93
N ASP A 226 -6.05 -14.68 31.89
CA ASP A 226 -6.06 -15.99 31.24
C ASP A 226 -5.21 -15.95 29.97
N VAL A 227 -4.10 -16.70 29.98
CA VAL A 227 -3.13 -16.76 28.87
C VAL A 227 -3.71 -17.44 27.64
N ASP A 228 -4.47 -18.52 27.82
CA ASP A 228 -5.03 -19.28 26.69
C ASP A 228 -6.11 -18.47 25.99
N ARG A 229 -6.95 -17.78 26.77
CA ARG A 229 -7.97 -16.88 26.23
C ARG A 229 -7.35 -15.68 25.50
N ALA A 230 -6.32 -15.07 26.08
CA ALA A 230 -5.60 -13.97 25.44
C ALA A 230 -4.96 -14.39 24.11
N ARG A 231 -4.29 -15.54 24.09
CA ARG A 231 -3.69 -16.11 22.88
C ARG A 231 -4.75 -16.40 21.81
N ALA A 232 -5.84 -17.05 22.21
CA ALA A 232 -6.93 -17.37 21.29
C ALA A 232 -7.51 -16.09 20.67
N GLY A 233 -7.77 -15.06 21.48
CA GLY A 233 -8.27 -13.76 21.00
C GLY A 233 -7.35 -13.12 19.97
N GLY A 234 -6.04 -13.04 20.25
CA GLY A 234 -5.06 -12.50 19.30
C GLY A 234 -4.97 -13.31 18.00
N MET A 235 -4.98 -14.65 18.09
CA MET A 235 -4.94 -15.53 16.91
C MET A 235 -6.19 -15.43 16.05
N THR A 236 -7.38 -15.38 16.66
CA THR A 236 -8.64 -15.17 15.94
C THR A 236 -8.61 -13.84 15.20
N ARG A 237 -8.20 -12.74 15.88
CA ARG A 237 -8.10 -11.44 15.23
C ARG A 237 -7.11 -11.45 14.07
N PHE A 238 -5.97 -12.16 14.21
CA PHE A 238 -4.97 -12.22 13.13
C PHE A 238 -5.50 -13.00 11.93
N GLY A 239 -6.26 -14.06 12.18
CA GLY A 239 -6.95 -14.84 11.14
C GLY A 239 -7.86 -13.97 10.27
N GLU A 240 -8.60 -13.05 10.86
CA GLU A 240 -9.48 -12.13 10.12
C GLU A 240 -8.70 -11.22 9.15
N PHE A 241 -7.49 -10.80 9.52
CA PHE A 241 -6.61 -10.03 8.64
C PHE A 241 -5.91 -10.87 7.59
N LEU A 242 -5.62 -12.14 7.87
CA LEU A 242 -5.16 -13.09 6.85
C LEU A 242 -6.22 -13.27 5.77
N ASP A 243 -7.48 -13.50 6.17
CA ASP A 243 -8.59 -13.64 5.24
C ASP A 243 -8.81 -12.36 4.41
N ALA A 244 -8.68 -11.18 5.03
CA ALA A 244 -8.78 -9.90 4.34
C ALA A 244 -7.63 -9.67 3.33
N ALA A 245 -6.40 -10.05 3.70
CA ALA A 245 -5.24 -9.95 2.81
C ALA A 245 -5.38 -10.90 1.60
N ASP A 246 -5.83 -12.14 1.83
CA ASP A 246 -6.11 -13.10 0.78
C ASP A 246 -7.22 -12.61 -0.16
N ALA A 247 -8.28 -12.00 0.39
CA ALA A 247 -9.40 -11.47 -0.40
C ALA A 247 -8.95 -10.38 -1.39
N VAL A 248 -8.03 -9.50 -0.98
CA VAL A 248 -7.49 -8.45 -1.87
C VAL A 248 -6.63 -9.05 -3.00
N ILE A 249 -5.85 -10.11 -2.71
CA ILE A 249 -5.07 -10.81 -3.73
C ILE A 249 -5.97 -11.56 -4.71
N ASP A 250 -7.02 -12.21 -4.21
CA ASP A 250 -7.94 -12.97 -5.06
C ASP A 250 -8.81 -12.06 -5.94
N ALA A 251 -9.10 -10.83 -5.48
CA ALA A 251 -9.85 -9.84 -6.26
C ALA A 251 -9.12 -9.36 -7.53
N THR A 252 -7.82 -9.62 -7.68
CA THR A 252 -7.03 -9.23 -8.87
C THR A 252 -6.78 -10.38 -9.85
N ARG A 253 -7.34 -11.58 -9.60
CA ARG A 253 -7.22 -12.76 -10.46
C ARG A 253 -8.41 -12.92 -11.40
#